data_AF-A0A550HJE3-F1
#
_entry.id   AF-A0A550HJE3-F1
#
_cell.length_a   1.000
_cell.length_b   1.000
_cell.length_c   1.000
_cell.angle_alpha   90.00
_cell.angle_beta   90.00
_cell.angle_gamma   90.00
#
_symmetry.space_group_name_H-M   'P 1'
#
loop_
_entity.id
_entity.type
_entity.pdbx_description
1 polymer ?
#
loop_
_entity_poly.entity_id
_entity_poly.type
_entity_poly.pdbx_seq_one_letter_code
_entity_poly.pdbx_strand_id
1 'polypeptide(L)'
;DIPLEGLLSKEYAKKRSKEIRKKAKLYEPGDPFGYQGESSNTTHMSAMDSDGNIVAATQTLNNIFGSMVTVPNNGVLLNDCMALFDPRPGRANSVGPGKRMLSSMSPTILLRKGEPYLCIGTPGGLQIFPSVTQAIINIIDFKMSIQEAVEAPRIWTMGIKGTPGEKLIMEKVFPEKTQAQLRKKGHDVFVVNNVAGGMNGVLRDKNGLLHGGACWRADGTPMGMSGGRTKPELLVRNPPY
;
A
#
# COMPACT_ATOMS: atom_id res chain seq x y z
N ASP A 1 -17.79 -7.11 16.52
CA ASP A 1 -16.42 -7.19 15.97
C ASP A 1 -16.44 -7.33 14.46
N ILE A 2 -15.27 -7.41 13.81
CA ILE A 2 -15.15 -7.65 12.36
C ILE A 2 -15.07 -9.18 12.12
N PRO A 3 -15.86 -9.77 11.21
CA PRO A 3 -15.90 -11.21 10.98
C PRO A 3 -14.70 -11.71 10.13
N LEU A 4 -13.49 -11.57 10.67
CA LEU A 4 -12.23 -11.84 9.95
C LEU A 4 -12.13 -13.26 9.40
N GLU A 5 -12.54 -14.27 10.17
CA GLU A 5 -12.53 -15.68 9.74
C GLU A 5 -13.37 -15.89 8.45
N GLY A 6 -14.58 -15.33 8.42
CA GLY A 6 -15.45 -15.39 7.25
C GLY A 6 -14.90 -14.62 6.05
N LEU A 7 -14.27 -13.46 6.28
CA LEU A 7 -13.66 -12.63 5.24
C LEU A 7 -12.40 -13.28 4.63
N LEU A 8 -11.63 -14.03 5.42
CA LEU A 8 -10.42 -14.73 5.00
C LEU A 8 -10.67 -16.17 4.50
N SER A 9 -11.90 -16.69 4.63
CA SER A 9 -12.25 -18.05 4.22
C SER A 9 -12.09 -18.26 2.71
N LYS A 10 -11.34 -19.31 2.33
CA LYS A 10 -11.20 -19.76 0.94
C LYS A 10 -12.54 -20.13 0.30
N GLU A 11 -13.51 -20.59 1.09
CA GLU A 11 -14.85 -20.93 0.59
C GLU A 11 -15.68 -19.68 0.30
N TYR A 12 -15.59 -18.67 1.18
CA TYR A 12 -16.20 -17.37 0.93
C TYR A 12 -15.56 -16.70 -0.30
N ALA A 13 -14.24 -16.72 -0.43
CA ALA A 13 -13.54 -16.25 -1.63
C ALA A 13 -13.99 -17.00 -2.91
N LYS A 14 -14.16 -18.34 -2.84
CA LYS A 14 -14.69 -19.18 -3.93
C LYS A 14 -16.17 -18.94 -4.23
N LYS A 15 -16.95 -18.42 -3.27
CA LYS A 15 -18.33 -17.94 -3.48
C LYS A 15 -18.32 -16.58 -4.18
N ARG A 16 -17.49 -15.63 -3.71
CA ARG A 16 -17.39 -14.27 -4.28
C ARG A 16 -16.76 -14.25 -5.68
N SER A 17 -15.80 -15.11 -6.00
CA SER A 17 -15.22 -15.19 -7.34
C SER A 17 -16.25 -15.62 -8.40
N LYS A 18 -17.25 -16.42 -8.01
CA LYS A 18 -18.42 -16.75 -8.86
C LYS A 18 -19.34 -15.57 -9.16
N GLU A 19 -19.12 -14.38 -8.59
CA GLU A 19 -19.87 -13.15 -8.92
C GLU A 19 -19.15 -12.26 -9.94
N ILE A 20 -17.90 -12.56 -10.28
CA ILE A 20 -17.16 -11.86 -11.35
C ILE A 20 -17.82 -12.20 -12.71
N ARG A 21 -18.03 -11.20 -13.56
CA ARG A 21 -18.80 -11.30 -14.82
C ARG A 21 -18.06 -10.65 -16.00
N LYS A 22 -18.49 -10.99 -17.23
CA LYS A 22 -17.96 -10.39 -18.47
C LYS A 22 -18.30 -8.91 -18.64
N LYS A 23 -19.37 -8.43 -17.99
CA LYS A 23 -19.70 -7.01 -17.84
C LYS A 23 -19.48 -6.58 -16.40
N ALA A 24 -18.99 -5.35 -16.23
CA ALA A 24 -18.91 -4.66 -14.96
C ALA A 24 -20.32 -4.31 -14.43
N LYS A 25 -20.38 -4.10 -13.11
CA LYS A 25 -21.51 -3.53 -12.38
C LYS A 25 -20.95 -2.81 -11.16
N LEU A 26 -21.72 -1.87 -10.60
CA LEU A 26 -21.51 -1.44 -9.22
C LEU A 26 -21.99 -2.56 -8.27
N TYR A 27 -21.48 -2.53 -7.04
CA TYR A 27 -21.88 -3.41 -5.95
C TYR A 27 -22.52 -2.59 -4.83
N GLU A 28 -23.52 -3.17 -4.18
CA GLU A 28 -24.27 -2.56 -3.08
C GLU A 28 -23.62 -2.91 -1.72
N PRO A 29 -22.92 -1.95 -1.10
CA PRO A 29 -22.99 -1.70 0.34
C PRO A 29 -23.61 -0.31 0.61
N GLY A 30 -24.25 -0.17 1.77
CA GLY A 30 -24.94 1.06 2.16
C GLY A 30 -24.02 2.25 2.50
N ASP A 31 -24.64 3.43 2.59
CA ASP A 31 -24.07 4.76 2.89
C ASP A 31 -22.71 4.76 3.65
N PRO A 32 -21.59 4.93 2.92
CA PRO A 32 -20.23 4.97 3.46
C PRO A 32 -19.77 6.43 3.72
N PHE A 33 -20.65 7.26 4.28
CA PHE A 33 -20.37 8.64 4.75
C PHE A 33 -20.15 9.74 3.71
N GLY A 34 -20.38 9.45 2.43
CA GLY A 34 -20.57 10.47 1.39
C GLY A 34 -19.28 11.12 0.87
N TYR A 35 -18.44 11.71 1.74
CA TYR A 35 -17.40 12.65 1.31
C TYR A 35 -16.05 12.55 2.04
N GLN A 36 -15.80 11.51 2.86
CA GLN A 36 -14.49 11.30 3.47
C GLN A 36 -13.42 10.90 2.43
N GLY A 37 -12.57 11.86 2.06
CA GLY A 37 -11.30 11.61 1.39
C GLY A 37 -10.21 11.31 2.42
N GLU A 38 -9.81 10.05 2.56
CA GLU A 38 -8.54 9.71 3.23
C GLU A 38 -7.38 10.30 2.41
N SER A 39 -6.42 10.93 3.09
CA SER A 39 -5.33 11.60 2.41
C SER A 39 -4.42 10.61 1.66
N SER A 40 -3.88 11.02 0.51
CA SER A 40 -2.80 10.28 -0.15
C SER A 40 -1.48 10.34 0.62
N ASN A 41 -1.36 11.30 1.55
CA ASN A 41 -0.14 11.59 2.31
C ASN A 41 0.12 10.51 3.37
N THR A 42 1.27 9.88 3.25
CA THR A 42 1.77 8.76 4.07
C THR A 42 3.22 8.56 3.63
N THR A 43 4.07 7.95 4.46
CA THR A 43 5.33 7.37 3.99
C THR A 43 5.42 5.89 4.37
N HIS A 44 6.11 5.12 3.54
CA HIS A 44 6.38 3.71 3.76
C HIS A 44 7.88 3.47 3.64
N MET A 45 8.42 2.60 4.49
CA MET A 45 9.78 2.08 4.38
C MET A 45 9.77 0.56 4.47
N SER A 46 10.57 -0.06 3.60
CA SER A 46 10.89 -1.48 3.60
C SER A 46 12.38 -1.68 3.83
N ALA A 47 12.76 -2.57 4.75
CA ALA A 47 14.14 -2.97 5.00
C ALA A 47 14.24 -4.48 5.23
N MET A 48 15.39 -5.07 4.88
CA MET A 48 15.73 -6.48 5.12
C MET A 48 17.25 -6.60 5.24
N ASP A 49 17.75 -7.56 6.02
CA ASP A 49 19.20 -7.80 6.21
C ASP A 49 19.64 -9.24 5.89
N SER A 50 20.93 -9.53 6.06
CA SER A 50 21.55 -10.84 5.84
C SER A 50 21.08 -11.91 6.84
N ASP A 51 20.71 -11.49 8.04
CA ASP A 51 20.43 -12.35 9.19
C ASP A 51 18.93 -12.76 9.20
N GLY A 52 18.14 -12.20 8.29
CA GLY A 52 16.75 -12.56 8.02
C GLY A 52 15.73 -11.61 8.63
N ASN A 53 16.15 -10.50 9.25
CA ASN A 53 15.24 -9.51 9.80
C ASN A 53 14.52 -8.77 8.67
N ILE A 54 13.25 -8.41 8.90
CA ILE A 54 12.41 -7.68 7.94
C ILE A 54 11.68 -6.57 8.68
N VAL A 55 11.65 -5.36 8.11
CA VAL A 55 10.84 -4.24 8.62
C VAL A 55 9.99 -3.66 7.49
N ALA A 56 8.67 -3.83 7.59
CA ALA A 56 7.69 -3.09 6.82
C ALA A 56 7.03 -2.06 7.75
N ALA A 57 7.30 -0.77 7.55
CA ALA A 57 6.72 0.29 8.37
C ALA A 57 6.01 1.33 7.49
N THR A 58 4.77 1.65 7.84
CA THR A 58 3.97 2.70 7.19
C THR A 58 3.51 3.66 8.26
N GLN A 59 3.70 4.97 8.03
CA GLN A 59 3.36 6.02 8.99
C GLN A 59 2.74 7.23 8.28
N THR A 60 1.83 7.92 8.97
CA THR A 60 1.12 9.09 8.44
C THR A 60 0.70 10.04 9.55
N LEU A 61 0.54 11.32 9.20
CA LEU A 61 -0.17 12.32 9.98
C LEU A 61 -1.65 12.45 9.57
N ASN A 62 -2.14 11.54 8.74
CA ASN A 62 -3.23 11.70 7.76
C ASN A 62 -2.87 12.75 6.70
N ASN A 63 -3.15 14.03 6.90
CA ASN A 63 -2.84 15.04 5.87
C ASN A 63 -1.35 15.40 5.77
N ILE A 64 -0.96 16.14 4.72
CA ILE A 64 0.45 16.42 4.36
C ILE A 64 1.30 17.03 5.50
N PHE A 65 0.66 17.83 6.38
CA PHE A 65 1.24 18.31 7.63
C PHE A 65 0.33 17.99 8.84
N GLY A 66 -0.49 16.93 8.71
CA GLY A 66 -1.56 16.59 9.63
C GLY A 66 -2.52 17.76 9.86
N SER A 67 -2.70 18.10 11.14
CA SER A 67 -3.53 19.22 11.61
C SER A 67 -2.92 20.61 11.37
N MET A 68 -1.67 20.68 10.87
CA MET A 68 -0.84 21.89 10.80
C MET A 68 -0.52 22.54 12.17
N VAL A 69 -0.92 21.91 13.28
CA VAL A 69 -0.55 22.34 14.64
C VAL A 69 0.81 21.74 15.00
N THR A 70 1.72 22.58 15.49
CA THR A 70 2.99 22.15 16.11
C THR A 70 2.91 22.21 17.63
N VAL A 71 3.63 21.31 18.31
CA VAL A 71 3.90 21.46 19.74
C VAL A 71 4.96 22.56 19.94
N PRO A 72 4.75 23.54 20.84
CA PRO A 72 5.70 24.63 21.04
C PRO A 72 7.12 24.16 21.34
N ASN A 73 8.10 24.89 20.80
CA ASN A 73 9.53 24.76 21.07
C ASN A 73 10.20 23.39 20.73
N ASN A 74 9.50 22.45 20.06
CA ASN A 74 10.11 21.17 19.65
C ASN A 74 9.90 20.79 18.16
N GLY A 75 9.06 21.51 17.41
CA GLY A 75 8.84 21.28 15.97
C GLY A 75 8.00 20.05 15.62
N VAL A 76 7.42 19.34 16.59
CA VAL A 76 6.60 18.15 16.34
C VAL A 76 5.22 18.55 15.81
N LEU A 77 4.92 18.15 14.57
CA LEU A 77 3.59 18.29 13.96
C LEU A 77 2.60 17.25 14.54
N LEU A 78 1.37 17.69 14.79
CA LEU A 78 0.28 16.83 15.26
C LEU A 78 -0.57 16.33 14.09
N ASN A 79 -0.92 15.03 14.12
CA ASN A 79 -1.77 14.40 13.12
C ASN A 79 -3.23 14.90 13.18
N ASP A 80 -3.96 14.78 12.06
CA ASP A 80 -5.42 15.01 12.01
C ASP A 80 -6.22 13.71 11.83
N CYS A 81 -5.66 12.55 12.22
CA CYS A 81 -6.27 11.24 12.01
C CYS A 81 -7.63 11.02 12.69
N MET A 82 -8.06 11.93 13.59
CA MET A 82 -9.44 11.97 14.07
C MET A 82 -10.46 12.17 12.93
N ALA A 83 -10.07 12.80 11.82
CA ALA A 83 -10.86 12.93 10.61
C ALA A 83 -11.11 11.58 9.87
N LEU A 84 -10.42 10.51 10.27
CA LEU A 84 -10.65 9.14 9.79
C LEU A 84 -11.70 8.38 10.62
N PHE A 85 -12.17 8.91 11.75
CA PHE A 85 -13.39 8.42 12.39
C PHE A 85 -14.62 8.97 11.67
N ASP A 86 -15.71 8.20 11.67
CA ASP A 86 -16.93 8.59 10.97
C ASP A 86 -17.96 9.19 11.98
N PRO A 87 -18.38 10.47 11.86
CA PRO A 87 -18.89 11.25 12.99
C PRO A 87 -20.29 10.89 13.50
N ARG A 88 -21.12 10.23 12.67
CA ARG A 88 -22.46 9.74 13.08
C ARG A 88 -22.31 8.50 14.00
N PRO A 89 -23.09 8.38 15.09
CA PRO A 89 -22.96 7.28 16.05
C PRO A 89 -23.49 5.94 15.53
N GLY A 90 -23.22 4.86 16.28
CA GLY A 90 -23.84 3.54 16.08
C GLY A 90 -23.27 2.67 14.95
N ARG A 91 -22.16 3.07 14.32
CA ARG A 91 -21.52 2.36 13.20
C ARG A 91 -20.12 1.86 13.58
N ALA A 92 -19.59 0.91 12.80
CA ALA A 92 -18.32 0.24 13.09
C ALA A 92 -17.14 1.21 13.30
N ASN A 93 -17.04 2.27 12.47
CA ASN A 93 -16.00 3.30 12.58
C ASN A 93 -16.46 4.61 13.25
N SER A 94 -17.56 4.59 14.03
CA SER A 94 -17.97 5.79 14.79
C SER A 94 -16.92 6.22 15.81
N VAL A 95 -16.83 7.53 16.07
CA VAL A 95 -16.01 8.13 17.15
C VAL A 95 -16.31 7.45 18.51
N GLY A 96 -15.29 7.26 19.36
CA GLY A 96 -15.46 6.81 20.74
C GLY A 96 -14.20 7.00 21.59
N PRO A 97 -14.32 7.14 22.92
CA PRO A 97 -13.18 7.38 23.81
C PRO A 97 -12.23 6.17 23.85
N GLY A 98 -10.92 6.42 23.78
CA GLY A 98 -9.88 5.37 23.76
C GLY A 98 -9.89 4.45 22.53
N LYS A 99 -10.83 4.64 21.60
CA LYS A 99 -10.93 3.86 20.37
C LYS A 99 -9.80 4.23 19.41
N ARG A 100 -9.36 3.27 18.59
CA ARG A 100 -8.49 3.52 17.43
C ARG A 100 -9.32 3.63 16.15
N MET A 101 -8.94 4.58 15.30
CA MET A 101 -9.54 4.84 14.00
C MET A 101 -9.25 3.71 13.00
N LEU A 102 -10.10 3.59 11.97
CA LEU A 102 -9.74 2.86 10.76
C LEU A 102 -8.57 3.55 10.05
N SER A 103 -7.72 2.77 9.38
CA SER A 103 -6.64 3.27 8.52
C SER A 103 -6.41 2.30 7.36
N SER A 104 -6.07 2.82 6.18
CA SER A 104 -5.75 2.00 5.01
C SER A 104 -4.27 1.59 4.90
N MET A 105 -3.46 1.88 5.91
CA MET A 105 -2.05 1.48 5.94
C MET A 105 -1.90 -0.04 5.90
N SER A 106 -1.18 -0.55 4.90
CA SER A 106 -0.92 -1.99 4.70
C SER A 106 0.57 -2.26 4.49
N PRO A 107 1.43 -2.08 5.52
CA PRO A 107 2.80 -2.60 5.50
C PRO A 107 2.73 -4.12 5.39
N THR A 108 3.29 -4.69 4.32
CA THR A 108 3.04 -6.10 3.96
C THR A 108 4.34 -6.88 3.84
N ILE A 109 4.43 -7.98 4.59
CA ILE A 109 5.53 -8.95 4.54
C ILE A 109 4.98 -10.27 4.00
N LEU A 110 5.68 -10.86 3.03
CA LEU A 110 5.39 -12.16 2.47
C LEU A 110 6.53 -13.12 2.81
N LEU A 111 6.14 -14.28 3.35
CA LEU A 111 7.04 -15.39 3.63
C LEU A 111 6.82 -16.52 2.62
N ARG A 112 7.90 -17.18 2.19
CA ARG A 112 7.87 -18.30 1.24
C ARG A 112 8.39 -19.56 1.91
N LYS A 113 7.47 -20.45 2.31
CA LYS A 113 7.75 -21.63 3.17
C LYS A 113 8.34 -21.26 4.56
N GLY A 114 7.93 -20.11 5.10
CA GLY A 114 8.45 -19.57 6.37
C GLY A 114 9.59 -18.56 6.19
N GLU A 115 10.39 -18.67 5.13
CA GLU A 115 11.51 -17.77 4.86
C GLU A 115 11.09 -16.36 4.42
N PRO A 116 11.85 -15.31 4.78
CA PRO A 116 11.75 -13.97 4.17
C PRO A 116 11.74 -14.03 2.64
N TYR A 117 10.77 -13.37 2.00
CA TYR A 117 10.68 -13.31 0.52
C TYR A 117 10.42 -11.90 -0.02
N LEU A 118 9.44 -11.17 0.52
CA LEU A 118 9.15 -9.79 0.08
C LEU A 118 8.67 -8.93 1.25
N CYS A 119 9.22 -7.73 1.34
CA CYS A 119 8.73 -6.62 2.14
C CYS A 119 8.23 -5.53 1.17
N ILE A 120 7.00 -5.03 1.32
CA ILE A 120 6.44 -4.04 0.39
C ILE A 120 5.33 -3.19 1.02
N GLY A 121 5.18 -1.96 0.54
CA GLY A 121 4.09 -1.06 0.89
C GLY A 121 4.10 0.22 0.08
N THR A 122 3.03 1.01 0.20
CA THR A 122 2.87 2.30 -0.50
C THR A 122 2.05 3.27 0.33
N PRO A 123 2.24 4.59 0.18
CA PRO A 123 1.24 5.59 0.54
C PRO A 123 0.08 5.63 -0.48
N GLY A 124 -1.06 6.23 -0.11
CA GLY A 124 -2.22 6.42 -1.00
C GLY A 124 -3.62 6.16 -0.42
N GLY A 125 -3.80 6.11 0.90
CA GLY A 125 -5.11 5.85 1.54
C GLY A 125 -5.81 4.58 1.02
N LEU A 126 -7.10 4.67 0.70
CA LEU A 126 -7.93 3.58 0.12
C LEU A 126 -7.35 2.94 -1.16
N GLN A 127 -6.35 3.56 -1.79
CA GLN A 127 -5.66 3.02 -2.97
C GLN A 127 -4.50 2.07 -2.61
N ILE A 128 -4.11 1.98 -1.33
CA ILE A 128 -2.98 1.17 -0.84
C ILE A 128 -3.20 -0.32 -1.09
N PHE A 129 -4.24 -0.93 -0.50
CA PHE A 129 -4.49 -2.37 -0.59
C PHE A 129 -4.51 -2.92 -2.04
N PRO A 130 -5.25 -2.31 -3.00
CA PRO A 130 -5.26 -2.79 -4.37
C PRO A 130 -3.94 -2.51 -5.11
N SER A 131 -3.20 -1.45 -4.77
CA SER A 131 -1.87 -1.21 -5.35
C SER A 131 -0.85 -2.27 -4.88
N VAL A 132 -0.81 -2.56 -3.58
CA VAL A 132 0.04 -3.63 -3.01
C VAL A 132 -0.35 -4.99 -3.60
N THR A 133 -1.64 -5.27 -3.75
CA THR A 133 -2.14 -6.50 -4.37
C THR A 133 -1.68 -6.62 -5.84
N GLN A 134 -1.72 -5.53 -6.61
CA GLN A 134 -1.19 -5.52 -7.99
C GLN A 134 0.31 -5.81 -8.03
N ALA A 135 1.13 -5.20 -7.17
CA ALA A 135 2.57 -5.47 -7.11
C ALA A 135 2.88 -6.92 -6.69
N ILE A 136 2.11 -7.50 -5.75
CA ILE A 136 2.22 -8.90 -5.36
C ILE A 136 1.89 -9.84 -6.52
N ILE A 137 0.82 -9.57 -7.28
CA ILE A 137 0.46 -10.34 -8.50
C ILE A 137 1.56 -10.20 -9.57
N ASN A 138 2.12 -9.00 -9.76
CA ASN A 138 3.21 -8.75 -10.70
C ASN A 138 4.45 -9.61 -10.39
N ILE A 139 4.83 -9.71 -9.11
CA ILE A 139 5.98 -10.52 -8.66
C ILE A 139 5.65 -12.02 -8.68
N ILE A 140 4.50 -12.42 -8.15
CA ILE A 140 4.17 -13.85 -7.95
C ILE A 140 3.70 -14.51 -9.24
N ASP A 141 2.80 -13.88 -10.01
CA ASP A 141 2.19 -14.50 -11.19
C ASP A 141 2.94 -14.10 -12.47
N PHE A 142 3.17 -12.81 -12.69
CA PHE A 142 3.86 -12.30 -13.88
C PHE A 142 5.40 -12.35 -13.82
N LYS A 143 5.98 -12.75 -12.67
CA LYS A 143 7.43 -12.95 -12.45
C LYS A 143 8.29 -11.69 -12.62
N MET A 144 7.70 -10.51 -12.49
CA MET A 144 8.41 -9.23 -12.53
C MET A 144 9.42 -9.12 -11.39
N SER A 145 10.53 -8.42 -11.64
CA SER A 145 11.42 -7.94 -10.59
C SER A 145 10.71 -6.93 -9.68
N ILE A 146 11.32 -6.62 -8.53
CA ILE A 146 10.76 -5.64 -7.60
C ILE A 146 10.59 -4.25 -8.24
N GLN A 147 11.53 -3.81 -9.08
CA GLN A 147 11.46 -2.49 -9.72
C GLN A 147 10.32 -2.43 -10.75
N GLU A 148 10.27 -3.41 -11.67
CA GLU A 148 9.17 -3.53 -12.63
C GLU A 148 7.80 -3.57 -11.93
N ALA A 149 7.70 -4.32 -10.83
CA ALA A 149 6.44 -4.48 -10.10
C ALA A 149 5.97 -3.23 -9.34
N VAL A 150 6.88 -2.42 -8.77
CA VAL A 150 6.50 -1.14 -8.12
C VAL A 150 6.24 -0.03 -9.13
N GLU A 151 6.93 -0.03 -10.27
CA GLU A 151 6.73 0.94 -11.35
C GLU A 151 5.47 0.68 -12.18
N ALA A 152 5.10 -0.59 -12.38
CA ALA A 152 4.01 -1.05 -13.24
C ALA A 152 2.74 -0.16 -13.20
N PRO A 153 2.07 0.07 -14.35
CA PRO A 153 0.82 0.84 -14.39
C PRO A 153 -0.27 0.23 -13.49
N ARG A 154 -0.96 1.09 -12.74
CA ARG A 154 -1.93 0.71 -11.70
C ARG A 154 -3.36 1.13 -12.03
N ILE A 155 -4.30 0.35 -11.52
CA ILE A 155 -5.74 0.64 -11.55
C ILE A 155 -6.31 0.64 -10.14
N TRP A 156 -7.40 1.38 -9.93
CA TRP A 156 -8.14 1.41 -8.68
C TRP A 156 -9.65 1.58 -8.90
N THR A 157 -10.43 0.85 -8.12
CA THR A 157 -11.87 1.09 -7.97
C THR A 157 -12.32 0.49 -6.65
N MET A 158 -13.32 1.10 -6.03
CA MET A 158 -14.15 0.45 -5.01
C MET A 158 -15.39 -0.18 -5.64
N GLY A 159 -15.87 0.34 -6.77
CA GLY A 159 -17.07 -0.16 -7.45
C GLY A 159 -18.37 0.09 -6.68
N ILE A 160 -18.37 1.09 -5.78
CA ILE A 160 -19.47 1.47 -4.90
C ILE A 160 -19.96 2.87 -5.31
N LYS A 161 -21.27 3.03 -5.49
CA LYS A 161 -21.88 4.30 -5.87
C LYS A 161 -21.68 5.38 -4.79
N GLY A 162 -21.43 6.62 -5.19
CA GLY A 162 -21.25 7.74 -4.27
C GLY A 162 -19.95 7.70 -3.48
N THR A 163 -18.90 7.08 -4.01
CA THR A 163 -17.58 6.99 -3.36
C THR A 163 -16.46 7.52 -4.26
N PRO A 164 -15.32 7.97 -3.69
CA PRO A 164 -14.14 8.37 -4.48
C PRO A 164 -13.60 7.29 -5.44
N GLY A 165 -14.02 6.03 -5.27
CA GLY A 165 -13.68 4.89 -6.13
C GLY A 165 -14.88 4.30 -6.89
N GLU A 166 -15.97 5.05 -7.10
CA GLU A 166 -17.12 4.58 -7.91
C GLU A 166 -16.70 4.19 -9.33
N LYS A 167 -15.86 5.03 -9.95
CA LYS A 167 -15.30 4.80 -11.28
C LYS A 167 -14.13 3.81 -11.23
N LEU A 168 -13.76 3.28 -12.40
CA LEU A 168 -12.46 2.63 -12.60
C LEU A 168 -11.41 3.71 -12.86
N ILE A 169 -10.71 4.11 -11.82
CA ILE A 169 -9.55 5.01 -11.91
C ILE A 169 -8.37 4.22 -12.47
N MET A 170 -7.69 4.79 -13.47
CA MET A 170 -6.71 4.07 -14.28
C MET A 170 -5.62 5.05 -14.76
N GLU A 171 -4.35 4.66 -14.68
CA GLU A 171 -3.26 5.56 -15.08
C GLU A 171 -3.13 5.75 -16.59
N LYS A 172 -2.78 6.96 -17.03
CA LYS A 172 -2.63 7.36 -18.44
C LYS A 172 -1.65 6.52 -19.28
N VAL A 173 -0.81 5.70 -18.65
CA VAL A 173 0.16 4.81 -19.30
C VAL A 173 -0.54 3.62 -19.98
N PHE A 174 -1.74 3.22 -19.53
CA PHE A 174 -2.51 2.17 -20.18
C PHE A 174 -3.04 2.61 -21.56
N PRO A 175 -2.73 1.87 -22.65
CA PRO A 175 -3.12 2.27 -24.02
C PRO A 175 -4.63 2.48 -24.18
N GLU A 176 -5.02 3.47 -25.00
CA GLU A 176 -6.43 3.80 -25.25
C GLU A 176 -7.26 2.61 -25.76
N LYS A 177 -6.63 1.69 -26.50
CA LYS A 177 -7.24 0.40 -26.91
C LYS A 177 -7.73 -0.42 -25.70
N THR A 178 -6.97 -0.45 -24.61
CA THR A 178 -7.33 -1.11 -23.35
C THR A 178 -8.44 -0.36 -22.63
N GLN A 179 -8.38 0.97 -22.60
CA GLN A 179 -9.42 1.82 -22.02
C GLN A 179 -10.77 1.62 -22.72
N ALA A 180 -10.80 1.68 -24.05
CA ALA A 180 -11.98 1.42 -24.87
C ALA A 180 -12.52 0.00 -24.68
N GLN A 181 -11.68 -1.01 -24.46
CA GLN A 181 -12.11 -2.37 -24.11
C GLN A 181 -12.74 -2.46 -22.71
N LEU A 182 -12.23 -1.71 -21.72
CA LEU A 182 -12.82 -1.63 -20.38
C LEU A 182 -14.16 -0.87 -20.39
N ARG A 183 -14.25 0.25 -21.13
CA ARG A 183 -15.51 0.96 -21.37
C ARG A 183 -16.55 0.05 -22.06
N LYS A 184 -16.15 -0.74 -23.06
CA LYS A 184 -17.02 -1.76 -23.70
C LYS A 184 -17.46 -2.90 -22.76
N LYS A 185 -16.70 -3.19 -21.70
CA LYS A 185 -17.12 -4.10 -20.61
C LYS A 185 -18.06 -3.42 -19.59
N GLY A 186 -18.31 -2.11 -19.70
CA GLY A 186 -19.21 -1.36 -18.82
C GLY A 186 -18.52 -0.67 -17.63
N HIS A 187 -17.19 -0.55 -17.63
CA HIS A 187 -16.49 0.29 -16.65
C HIS A 187 -16.58 1.77 -17.07
N ASP A 188 -16.95 2.65 -16.15
CA ASP A 188 -16.70 4.08 -16.27
C ASP A 188 -15.21 4.32 -15.99
N VAL A 189 -14.41 4.55 -17.04
CA VAL A 189 -12.95 4.65 -16.95
C VAL A 189 -12.52 6.10 -16.81
N PHE A 190 -11.98 6.44 -15.64
CA PHE A 190 -11.44 7.76 -15.32
C PHE A 190 -9.91 7.73 -15.36
N VAL A 191 -9.30 8.61 -16.15
CA VAL A 191 -7.85 8.59 -16.39
C VAL A 191 -7.14 9.59 -15.49
N VAL A 192 -6.05 9.14 -14.84
CA VAL A 192 -5.23 9.97 -13.93
C VAL A 192 -3.74 9.87 -14.27
N ASN A 193 -2.94 10.78 -13.71
CA ASN A 193 -1.47 10.71 -13.83
C ASN A 193 -0.89 9.53 -13.04
N ASN A 194 -1.40 9.28 -11.83
CA ASN A 194 -0.92 8.26 -10.90
C ASN A 194 -2.08 7.68 -10.05
N VAL A 195 -1.94 6.42 -9.64
CA VAL A 195 -2.76 5.72 -8.65
C VAL A 195 -1.85 5.31 -7.49
N ALA A 196 -2.27 5.64 -6.27
CA ALA A 196 -1.42 5.67 -5.08
C ALA A 196 -0.14 6.51 -5.28
N GLY A 197 0.81 6.42 -4.34
CA GLY A 197 2.08 7.15 -4.39
C GLY A 197 3.32 6.27 -4.59
N GLY A 198 4.44 6.71 -4.00
CA GLY A 198 5.74 6.05 -4.04
C GLY A 198 5.78 4.73 -3.26
N MET A 199 5.38 3.66 -3.92
CA MET A 199 5.59 2.30 -3.45
C MET A 199 7.08 1.96 -3.36
N ASN A 200 7.51 1.27 -2.31
CA ASN A 200 8.84 0.70 -2.22
C ASN A 200 8.80 -0.69 -1.58
N GLY A 201 9.86 -1.47 -1.79
CA GLY A 201 9.96 -2.82 -1.27
C GLY A 201 11.37 -3.41 -1.39
N VAL A 202 11.58 -4.51 -0.67
CA VAL A 202 12.79 -5.34 -0.73
C VAL A 202 12.40 -6.79 -0.94
N LEU A 203 12.90 -7.40 -2.01
CA LEU A 203 12.68 -8.80 -2.38
C LEU A 203 13.96 -9.62 -2.16
N ARG A 204 13.84 -10.77 -1.50
CA ARG A 204 14.94 -11.74 -1.31
C ARG A 204 14.81 -12.85 -2.35
N ASP A 205 15.84 -13.03 -3.18
CA ASP A 205 15.82 -14.08 -4.19
C ASP A 205 16.24 -15.47 -3.63
N LYS A 206 16.21 -16.48 -4.50
CA LYS A 206 16.55 -17.88 -4.16
C LYS A 206 18.01 -18.09 -3.72
N ASN A 207 18.89 -17.13 -3.98
CA ASN A 207 20.31 -17.14 -3.60
C ASN A 207 20.55 -16.34 -2.31
N GLY A 208 19.51 -15.70 -1.76
CA GLY A 208 19.60 -14.80 -0.61
C GLY A 208 19.97 -13.35 -0.96
N LEU A 209 20.12 -13.00 -2.24
CA LEU A 209 20.41 -11.62 -2.66
C LEU A 209 19.17 -10.75 -2.44
N LEU A 210 19.40 -9.54 -1.92
CA LEU A 210 18.37 -8.54 -1.66
C LEU A 210 18.27 -7.56 -2.83
N HIS A 211 17.07 -7.47 -3.40
CA HIS A 211 16.72 -6.58 -4.50
C HIS A 211 15.80 -5.50 -3.93
N GLY A 212 16.26 -4.25 -3.87
CA GLY A 212 15.43 -3.09 -3.50
C GLY A 212 14.76 -2.48 -4.73
N GLY A 213 13.54 -1.96 -4.58
CA GLY A 213 12.86 -1.19 -5.62
C GLY A 213 12.07 -0.01 -5.06
N ALA A 214 12.05 1.09 -5.80
CA ALA A 214 11.34 2.32 -5.45
C ALA A 214 10.64 2.92 -6.68
N CYS A 215 9.38 3.29 -6.52
CA CYS A 215 8.51 3.73 -7.61
C CYS A 215 8.63 5.23 -7.90
N TRP A 216 8.85 5.59 -9.18
CA TRP A 216 8.92 6.97 -9.73
C TRP A 216 7.83 7.97 -9.30
N ARG A 217 6.69 7.49 -8.77
CA ARG A 217 5.57 8.31 -8.29
C ARG A 217 5.87 9.09 -6.99
N ALA A 218 7.04 8.92 -6.37
CA ALA A 218 7.60 9.81 -5.37
C ALA A 218 9.13 9.66 -5.32
N ASP A 219 9.82 10.62 -4.72
CA ASP A 219 11.27 10.52 -4.48
C ASP A 219 11.59 9.42 -3.47
N GLY A 220 12.44 8.46 -3.87
CA GLY A 220 12.84 7.34 -3.03
C GLY A 220 13.94 6.52 -3.68
N THR A 221 14.92 6.09 -2.88
CA THR A 221 16.15 5.44 -3.37
C THR A 221 16.34 4.09 -2.69
N PRO A 222 16.37 2.96 -3.44
CA PRO A 222 16.79 1.69 -2.87
C PRO A 222 18.31 1.73 -2.66
N MET A 223 18.76 1.39 -1.45
CA MET A 223 20.20 1.32 -1.11
C MET A 223 20.52 -0.06 -0.56
N GLY A 224 21.58 -0.67 -1.08
CA GLY A 224 22.16 -1.91 -0.55
C GLY A 224 23.50 -1.61 0.10
N MET A 225 23.72 -2.13 1.32
CA MET A 225 25.02 -2.10 1.98
C MET A 225 25.62 -3.51 1.97
N SER A 226 26.83 -3.64 1.43
CA SER A 226 27.61 -4.88 1.48
C SER A 226 28.79 -4.71 2.44
N GLY A 227 28.99 -5.71 3.28
CA GLY A 227 30.06 -5.72 4.28
C GLY A 227 29.93 -6.95 5.18
N GLY A 228 31.06 -7.52 5.60
CA GLY A 228 31.06 -8.50 6.68
C GLY A 228 30.88 -7.80 8.04
N ARG A 229 30.51 -8.56 9.07
CA ARG A 229 30.65 -8.08 10.45
C ARG A 229 32.11 -7.69 10.68
N THR A 230 32.35 -6.48 11.19
CA THR A 230 33.69 -6.01 11.54
C THR A 230 34.37 -7.01 12.46
N LYS A 231 35.56 -7.46 12.09
CA LYS A 231 36.42 -8.33 12.89
C LYS A 231 37.31 -7.47 13.79
N PRO A 232 37.01 -7.29 15.09
CA PRO A 232 37.79 -6.38 15.94
C PRO A 232 39.23 -6.87 16.12
N GLU A 233 39.47 -8.18 15.98
CA GLU A 233 40.79 -8.81 15.98
C GLU A 233 41.65 -8.46 14.75
N LEU A 234 41.03 -7.97 13.67
CA LEU A 234 41.72 -7.46 12.47
C LEU A 234 41.78 -5.93 12.43
N LEU A 235 41.15 -5.22 13.38
CA LEU A 235 41.33 -3.79 13.56
C LEU A 235 42.68 -3.52 14.24
N VAL A 236 43.76 -3.63 13.47
CA VAL A 236 45.07 -3.11 13.89
C VAL A 236 44.91 -1.62 14.18
N ARG A 237 45.00 -1.24 15.46
CA ARG A 237 45.12 0.15 15.87
C ARG A 237 46.44 0.71 15.33
N ASN A 238 46.38 1.40 14.21
CA ASN A 238 47.42 2.31 13.74
C ASN A 238 47.07 3.77 14.09
N PRO A 239 47.37 4.26 15.31
CA PRO A 239 47.90 5.59 15.48
C PRO A 239 49.41 5.60 15.13
N PRO A 240 50.02 6.75 14.85
CA PRO A 240 49.42 8.08 14.74
C PRO A 240 49.36 8.63 13.31
N TYR A 241 48.34 9.43 13.05
CA TYR A 241 48.50 10.74 12.44
C TYR A 241 48.34 11.77 13.56
#